data_AF-A0A7X6ZZZ9-F1
#
_entry.id   AF-A0A7X6ZZZ9-F1
#
_cell.length_a   1.000
_cell.length_b   1.000
_cell.length_c   1.000
_cell.angle_alpha   90.00
_cell.angle_beta   90.00
_cell.angle_gamma   90.00
#
_symmetry.space_group_name_H-M   'P 1'
#
loop_
_entity.id
_entity.type
_entity.pdbx_description
1 polymer ?
#
loop_
_entity_poly.entity_id
_entity_poly.type
_entity_poly.pdbx_seq_one_letter_code
_entity_poly.pdbx_strand_id
1 'polypeptide(L)' 'ADDLEFIVIPTLREITTSCGLSIKVRPNKYEETNEVLSTHKVPVEAIYKVEKQGKKHLIEKLA' A
#
# COMPACT_ATOMS: atom_id res chain seq x y z
N ALA A 1 8.40 -2.55 21.30
CA ALA A 1 8.49 -2.76 19.85
C ALA A 1 7.28 -2.04 19.29
N ASP A 2 7.50 -0.99 18.49
CA ASP A 2 6.37 -0.31 17.86
C ASP A 2 5.87 -1.22 16.74
N ASP A 3 4.73 -1.85 16.97
CA ASP A 3 4.07 -2.63 15.93
C ASP A 3 3.75 -1.68 14.76
N LEU A 4 4.12 -2.06 13.54
CA LEU A 4 3.74 -1.32 12.34
C LEU A 4 2.20 -1.27 12.28
N GLU A 5 1.62 -0.08 12.41
CA GLU A 5 0.20 0.14 12.14
C GLU A 5 -0.06 0.00 10.64
N PHE A 6 -0.35 -1.23 10.20
CA PHE A 6 -0.83 -1.52 8.86
C PHE A 6 -2.23 -2.11 8.91
N ILE A 7 -2.96 -1.92 7.82
CA ILE A 7 -4.22 -2.64 7.59
C ILE A 7 -4.09 -3.47 6.33
N VAL A 8 -4.61 -4.69 6.39
CA VAL A 8 -4.77 -5.55 5.21
C VAL A 8 -6.14 -5.27 4.63
N ILE A 9 -6.18 -4.89 3.35
CA ILE A 9 -7.42 -4.56 2.64
C ILE A 9 -7.38 -5.12 1.22
N PRO A 10 -8.54 -5.39 0.61
CA PRO A 10 -8.60 -5.59 -0.83
C PRO A 10 -8.00 -4.38 -1.55
N THR A 11 -7.32 -4.61 -2.66
CA THR A 11 -6.82 -3.52 -3.50
C THR A 11 -8.00 -2.64 -3.95
N LEU A 12 -7.82 -1.32 -3.88
CA LEU A 12 -8.89 -0.38 -4.26
C LEU A 12 -9.34 -0.65 -5.70
N ARG A 13 -10.66 -0.65 -5.94
CA ARG A 13 -11.23 -0.83 -7.29
C ARG A 13 -10.77 0.22 -8.31
N GLU A 14 -10.33 1.37 -7.81
CA GLU A 14 -9.74 2.46 -8.61
C GLU A 14 -8.35 2.10 -9.15
N ILE A 15 -7.66 1.12 -8.55
CA ILE A 15 -6.35 0.62 -9.01
C ILE A 15 -6.54 -0.59 -9.93
N THR A 16 -7.34 -1.57 -9.51
CA THR A 16 -7.61 -2.78 -10.31
C THR A 16 -9.01 -3.33 -10.04
N THR A 17 -9.61 -3.93 -11.06
CA THR A 17 -10.89 -4.64 -10.96
C THR A 17 -10.74 -6.10 -10.52
N SER A 18 -9.51 -6.62 -10.45
CA SER A 18 -9.20 -7.97 -9.97
C SER A 18 -9.19 -8.06 -8.43
N CYS A 19 -9.26 -9.28 -7.89
CA CYS A 19 -9.23 -9.55 -6.44
C CYS A 19 -7.82 -9.47 -5.83
N GLY A 20 -7.14 -8.33 -5.99
CA GLY A 20 -5.84 -8.09 -5.38
C GLY A 20 -5.91 -7.92 -3.86
N LEU A 21 -4.80 -8.22 -3.18
CA LEU A 21 -4.62 -7.93 -1.76
C LEU A 21 -3.57 -6.83 -1.61
N SER A 22 -3.82 -5.90 -0.69
CA SER A 22 -2.90 -4.82 -0.42
C SER A 22 -2.77 -4.58 1.07
N ILE A 23 -1.60 -4.12 1.48
CA ILE A 23 -1.41 -3.52 2.80
C ILE A 23 -1.43 -2.01 2.65
N LYS A 24 -2.08 -1.34 3.58
CA LYS A 24 -2.08 0.12 3.65
C LYS A 24 -1.34 0.55 4.90
N VAL A 25 -0.37 1.42 4.69
CA VAL A 25 0.48 2.02 5.73
C VAL A 25 0.42 3.54 5.63
N ARG A 26 0.87 4.22 6.69
CA ARG A 26 1.07 5.67 6.61
C ARG A 26 2.25 6.00 5.68
N PRO A 27 2.23 7.13 4.95
CA PRO A 27 3.30 7.48 4.02
C PRO A 27 4.70 7.51 4.65
N ASN A 28 4.81 7.97 5.91
CA ASN A 28 6.08 8.02 6.64
C ASN A 28 6.62 6.64 7.07
N LYS A 29 5.86 5.56 6.86
CA LYS A 29 6.26 4.18 7.12
C LYS A 29 6.54 3.39 5.84
N TYR A 30 6.44 4.02 4.68
CA TYR A 30 6.63 3.38 3.37
C TYR A 30 8.01 2.71 3.25
N GLU A 31 9.09 3.45 3.52
CA GLU A 31 10.46 2.94 3.35
C GLU A 31 10.73 1.73 4.25
N GLU A 32 10.41 1.85 5.55
CA GLU A 32 10.52 0.76 6.53
C GLU A 32 9.69 -0.46 6.10
N THR A 33 8.45 -0.25 5.66
CA THR A 33 7.58 -1.35 5.21
C THR A 33 8.15 -2.04 3.97
N ASN A 34 8.64 -1.27 2.99
CA ASN A 34 9.19 -1.81 1.76
C ASN A 34 10.47 -2.61 2.02
N GLU A 35 11.33 -2.13 2.93
CA GLU A 35 12.51 -2.85 3.39
C GLU A 35 12.12 -4.19 4.04
N VAL A 36 11.18 -4.18 5.00
CA VAL A 36 10.72 -5.41 5.66
C VAL A 36 10.18 -6.43 4.65
N LEU A 37 9.34 -6.01 3.71
CA LEU A 37 8.80 -6.89 2.66
C LEU A 37 9.90 -7.46 1.78
N SER A 38 10.86 -6.62 1.37
CA SER A 38 12.01 -7.04 0.55
C SER A 38 12.90 -8.05 1.27
N THR A 39 13.27 -7.77 2.52
CA THR A 39 14.09 -8.65 3.37
C THR A 39 13.44 -10.03 3.54
N HIS A 40 12.12 -10.06 3.67
CA HIS A 40 11.36 -11.31 3.82
C HIS A 40 10.92 -11.92 2.48
N LYS A 41 11.38 -11.38 1.34
CA LYS A 41 11.10 -11.86 -0.02
C LYS A 41 9.61 -11.94 -0.33
N VAL A 42 8.81 -11.01 0.23
CA VAL A 42 7.40 -10.88 -0.12
C VAL A 42 7.33 -10.12 -1.45
N PRO A 43 6.78 -10.72 -2.53
CA PRO A 43 6.69 -10.06 -3.81
C PRO A 43 5.70 -8.89 -3.74
N VAL A 44 6.12 -7.72 -4.22
CA VAL A 44 5.28 -6.52 -4.35
C VAL A 44 5.10 -6.25 -5.83
N GLU A 45 3.86 -6.36 -6.32
CA GLU A 45 3.54 -6.15 -7.73
C GLU A 45 3.61 -4.66 -8.13
N ALA A 46 3.12 -3.79 -7.25
CA ALA A 46 3.13 -2.35 -7.45
C ALA A 46 2.90 -1.60 -6.12
N ILE A 47 3.35 -0.36 -6.08
CA ILE A 47 3.19 0.55 -4.94
C ILE A 47 2.41 1.77 -5.40
N TYR A 48 1.39 2.14 -4.61
CA TYR A 48 0.53 3.29 -4.89
C TYR A 48 0.47 4.24 -3.70
N LYS A 49 0.61 5.53 -3.99
CA LYS A 49 0.23 6.60 -3.06
C LYS A 49 -1.24 6.92 -3.27
N VAL A 50 -1.98 6.94 -2.16
CA VAL A 50 -3.43 7.17 -2.16
C VAL A 50 -3.73 8.39 -1.30
N GLU A 51 -4.19 9.46 -1.91
CA GLU A 51 -4.65 10.66 -1.22
C GLU A 51 -6.17 10.81 -1.36
N LYS A 52 -6.87 11.01 -0.24
CA LYS A 52 -8.31 11.21 -0.27
C LYS A 52 -8.63 12.68 -0.57
N GLN A 53 -9.30 12.94 -1.67
CA GLN A 53 -9.82 14.26 -2.03
C GLN A 53 -11.35 14.22 -2.04
N GLY A 54 -11.95 14.56 -0.89
CA GLY A 54 -13.40 14.51 -0.69
C GLY A 54 -13.94 13.08 -0.82
N LYS A 55 -14.69 12.82 -1.90
CA LYS A 55 -15.29 11.51 -2.22
C LYS A 55 -14.45 10.64 -3.16
N LYS A 56 -13.34 11.15 -3.68
CA LYS A 56 -12.47 10.44 -4.62
C LYS A 56 -11.09 10.19 -4.00
N HIS A 57 -10.36 9.22 -4.52
CA HIS A 57 -8.93 9.12 -4.27
C HIS A 57 -8.16 9.66 -5.47
N LEU A 58 -7.06 10.34 -5.18
CA LEU A 58 -5.98 10.55 -6.12
C LEU A 58 -5.00 9.39 -5.93
N ILE A 59 -4.75 8.67 -7.01
CA ILE A 59 -3.88 7.50 -7.05
C ILE A 59 -2.66 7.83 -7.89
N GLU A 60 -1.48 7.65 -7.32
CA GLU A 60 -0.20 7.80 -8.01
C GLU A 60 0.59 6.49 -7.88
N LYS A 61 1.02 5.92 -9.00
CA LYS A 61 1.89 4.73 -9.01
C LYS A 61 3.33 5.17 -8.79
N LEU A 62 3.98 4.59 -7.77
CA LEU A 62 5.36 4.90 -7.40
C LEU A 62 6.36 3.87 -7.93
N ALA A 63 5.95 2.59 -7.99
CA ALA A 63 6.72 1.46 -8.51
C ALA A 63 5.77 0.40 -9.06
#